data_AF-A0A7Y1TP60-F1
#
_entry.id   AF-A0A7Y1TP60-F1
#
_cell.length_a   1.000
_cell.length_b   1.000
_cell.length_c   1.000
_cell.angle_alpha   90.00
_cell.angle_beta   90.00
_cell.angle_gamma   90.00
#
_symmetry.space_group_name_H-M   'P 1'
#
loop_
_entity.id
_entity.type
_entity.pdbx_description
1 polymer ?
#
loop_
_entity_poly.entity_id
_entity_poly.type
_entity_poly.pdbx_seq_one_letter_code
_entity_poly.pdbx_strand_id
1 'polypeptide(L)'
;VLWLPLHIGVILFILIFMTFSATINHGGVEIYPANWSRSRLSKWLIGATHHDDHHKKFNYNYGLYFTFWDTWMGTETPDFKERFEKLTTKEKVV
;
A
#
# COMPACT_ATOMS: atom_id res chain seq x y z
N VAL A 1 -12.62 -4.33 36.74
CA VAL A 1 -12.98 -3.25 35.79
C VAL A 1 -11.69 -2.75 35.16
N LEU A 2 -11.58 -2.78 33.83
CA LEU A 2 -10.40 -2.29 33.10
C LEU A 2 -10.65 -0.84 32.70
N TRP A 3 -9.85 0.08 33.21
CA TRP A 3 -9.84 1.49 32.77
C TRP A 3 -8.78 1.65 31.70
N LEU A 4 -9.20 1.90 30.46
CA LEU A 4 -8.29 2.18 29.36
C LEU A 4 -8.33 3.70 29.09
N PRO A 5 -7.24 4.44 29.36
CA PRO A 5 -7.18 5.86 29.02
C PRO A 5 -7.14 5.99 27.50
N LEU A 6 -8.26 6.43 26.92
CA LEU A 6 -8.44 6.57 25.48
C LEU A 6 -8.43 8.06 25.10
N HIS A 7 -7.45 8.45 24.30
CA HIS A 7 -7.40 9.80 23.76
C HIS A 7 -8.24 9.87 22.48
N ILE A 8 -9.46 10.40 22.57
CA ILE A 8 -10.45 10.40 21.47
C ILE A 8 -9.85 10.97 20.17
N GLY A 9 -9.08 12.05 20.24
CA GLY A 9 -8.43 12.64 19.06
C GLY A 9 -7.46 11.68 18.34
N VAL A 10 -6.72 10.86 19.08
CA VAL A 10 -5.78 9.88 18.50
C VAL A 10 -6.56 8.75 17.82
N ILE A 11 -7.66 8.31 18.45
CA ILE A 11 -8.53 7.27 17.89
C ILE A 11 -9.13 7.75 16.57
N LEU A 12 -9.71 8.96 16.54
CA LEU A 12 -10.27 9.52 15.33
C LEU A 12 -9.21 9.67 14.23
N PHE A 13 -8.01 10.14 14.57
CA PHE A 13 -6.90 10.24 13.62
C PHE A 13 -6.54 8.87 13.02
N ILE A 14 -6.36 7.85 13.86
CA ILE A 14 -6.04 6.49 13.40
C ILE A 14 -7.16 5.93 12.52
N LEU A 15 -8.42 6.10 12.93
CA LEU A 15 -9.59 5.62 12.18
C LEU A 15 -9.69 6.27 10.79
N ILE A 16 -9.46 7.58 10.71
CA ILE A 16 -9.45 8.29 9.43
C ILE A 16 -8.29 7.78 8.56
N PHE A 17 -7.09 7.71 9.13
CA PHE A 17 -5.90 7.23 8.42
C PHE A 17 -6.08 5.81 7.87
N MET A 18 -6.55 4.87 8.70
CA MET A 18 -6.79 3.49 8.26
C MET A 18 -7.89 3.42 7.21
N THR A 19 -8.92 4.27 7.28
CA THR A 19 -10.01 4.30 6.30
C THR A 19 -9.49 4.72 4.93
N PHE A 20 -8.70 5.79 4.87
CA PHE A 20 -8.07 6.23 3.62
C PHE A 20 -7.13 5.16 3.06
N SER A 21 -6.25 4.60 3.89
CA SER A 21 -5.32 3.56 3.44
C SER A 21 -6.04 2.30 2.97
N ALA A 22 -7.04 1.80 3.69
CA ALA A 22 -7.81 0.63 3.30
C ALA A 22 -8.57 0.86 1.99
N THR A 23 -9.13 2.06 1.80
CA THR A 23 -9.81 2.43 0.55
C THR A 23 -8.87 2.39 -0.65
N ILE A 24 -7.65 2.89 -0.50
CA ILE A 24 -6.62 2.82 -1.56
C ILE A 24 -6.23 1.36 -1.80
N ASN A 25 -5.87 0.62 -0.75
CA ASN A 25 -5.35 -0.75 -0.85
C ASN A 25 -6.36 -1.74 -1.46
N HIS A 26 -7.65 -1.55 -1.20
CA HIS A 26 -8.73 -2.43 -1.67
C HIS A 26 -9.57 -1.83 -2.80
N GLY A 27 -9.22 -0.64 -3.30
CA GLY A 27 -9.97 0.03 -4.37
C GLY A 27 -9.91 -0.69 -5.71
N GLY A 28 -8.98 -1.65 -5.87
CA GLY A 28 -8.81 -2.45 -7.10
C GLY A 28 -8.19 -1.70 -8.29
N VAL A 29 -7.96 -0.39 -8.14
CA VAL A 29 -7.33 0.49 -9.14
C VAL A 29 -6.16 1.20 -8.49
N GLU A 30 -5.03 1.25 -9.20
CA GLU A 30 -3.84 1.94 -8.73
C GLU A 30 -3.94 3.44 -9.01
N ILE A 31 -4.06 4.23 -7.95
CA ILE A 31 -4.21 5.70 -8.05
C ILE A 31 -2.88 6.43 -8.11
N TYR A 32 -1.78 5.75 -7.76
CA TYR A 32 -0.45 6.35 -7.76
C TYR A 32 0.12 6.43 -9.19
N PRO A 33 0.88 7.49 -9.53
CA PRO A 33 1.45 7.66 -10.86
C PRO A 33 2.55 6.64 -11.15
N ALA A 34 2.82 6.36 -12.43
CA ALA A 34 3.78 5.33 -12.84
C ALA A 34 5.21 5.49 -12.29
N ASN A 35 5.63 6.71 -11.96
CA ASN A 35 6.95 6.98 -11.37
C ASN A 35 7.01 6.78 -9.84
N TRP A 36 5.88 6.46 -9.20
CA TRP A 36 5.78 6.35 -7.73
C TRP A 36 6.64 5.22 -7.18
N SER A 37 6.69 4.08 -7.87
CA SER A 37 7.54 2.93 -7.51
C SER A 37 9.05 3.19 -7.65
N ARG A 38 9.44 4.21 -8.43
CA ARG A 38 10.85 4.60 -8.68
C ARG A 38 11.32 5.74 -7.78
N SER A 39 10.40 6.51 -7.21
CA SER A 39 10.70 7.67 -6.36
C SER A 39 11.44 7.26 -5.08
N ARG A 40 12.33 8.12 -4.58
CA ARG A 40 13.10 7.83 -3.35
C ARG A 40 12.24 7.76 -2.09
N LEU A 41 11.16 8.54 -2.03
CA LEU A 41 10.29 8.64 -0.86
C LEU A 41 8.95 7.93 -1.06
N SER A 42 8.31 8.12 -2.21
CA SER A 42 6.93 7.65 -2.38
C SER A 42 6.84 6.14 -2.61
N LYS A 43 7.91 5.48 -3.08
CA LYS A 43 7.97 4.02 -3.26
C LYS A 43 7.67 3.22 -2.00
N TRP A 44 7.80 3.85 -0.83
CA TRP A 44 7.60 3.20 0.45
C TRP A 44 6.14 3.06 0.85
N LEU A 45 5.21 3.72 0.16
CA LEU A 45 3.78 3.64 0.46
C LEU A 45 3.13 2.48 -0.28
N ILE A 46 2.26 1.76 0.41
CA ILE A 46 1.47 0.67 -0.18
C ILE A 46 0.28 1.26 -0.95
N GLY A 47 0.08 0.75 -2.16
CA GLY A 47 -1.07 1.02 -3.01
C GLY A 47 -1.87 -0.23 -3.33
N ALA A 48 -2.89 -0.08 -4.17
CA ALA A 48 -3.79 -1.15 -4.57
C ALA A 48 -3.02 -2.34 -5.18
N THR A 49 -2.02 -2.07 -6.02
CA THR A 49 -1.26 -3.12 -6.72
C THR A 49 -0.49 -4.00 -5.76
N HIS A 50 0.21 -3.40 -4.80
CA HIS A 50 1.05 -4.11 -3.83
C HIS A 50 0.20 -4.99 -2.91
N HIS A 51 -0.95 -4.46 -2.47
CA HIS A 51 -1.87 -5.18 -1.61
C HIS A 51 -2.64 -6.29 -2.36
N ASP A 52 -3.03 -6.05 -3.61
CA ASP A 52 -3.63 -7.08 -4.48
C ASP A 52 -2.66 -8.25 -4.74
N ASP A 53 -1.37 -7.96 -4.90
CA ASP A 53 -0.35 -9.01 -5.02
C ASP A 53 -0.29 -9.88 -3.75
N HIS A 54 -0.43 -9.30 -2.55
CA HIS A 54 -0.51 -10.09 -1.32
C HIS A 54 -1.69 -11.08 -1.33
N HIS A 55 -2.89 -10.63 -1.72
CA HIS A 55 -4.06 -11.52 -1.80
C HIS A 55 -3.95 -12.60 -2.87
N LYS A 56 -3.14 -12.38 -3.90
CA LYS A 56 -2.90 -13.37 -4.96
C LYS A 56 -1.72 -14.30 -4.64
N LYS A 57 -0.72 -13.78 -3.94
CA LYS A 57 0.56 -14.41 -3.62
C LYS A 57 0.86 -14.21 -2.13
N PHE A 58 0.11 -14.89 -1.26
CA PHE A 58 0.15 -14.72 0.21
C PHE A 58 1.52 -14.82 0.89
N ASN A 59 2.54 -15.36 0.20
CA ASN A 59 3.91 -15.46 0.71
C ASN A 59 4.76 -14.19 0.44
N TYR A 60 4.15 -13.11 -0.06
CA TYR A 60 4.80 -11.84 -0.37
C TYR A 60 3.99 -10.65 0.16
N ASN A 61 4.63 -9.49 0.17
CA ASN A 61 4.01 -8.18 0.38
C ASN A 61 3.23 -8.09 1.72
N TYR A 62 3.90 -8.36 2.84
CA TYR A 62 3.29 -8.44 4.17
C TYR A 62 2.96 -7.08 4.80
N GLY A 63 3.53 -5.99 4.29
CA GLY A 63 3.29 -4.66 4.81
C GLY A 63 1.82 -4.22 4.71
N LEU A 64 1.39 -3.39 5.66
CA LEU A 64 0.03 -2.81 5.67
C LEU A 64 -0.02 -1.39 5.11
N TYR A 65 0.91 -0.54 5.56
CA TYR A 65 1.01 0.87 5.13
C TYR A 65 2.27 1.15 4.33
N PHE A 66 3.35 0.38 4.58
CA PHE A 66 4.66 0.63 4.00
C PHE A 66 5.29 -0.62 3.41
N THR A 67 5.94 -0.47 2.25
CA THR A 67 6.71 -1.53 1.55
C THR A 67 8.12 -1.70 2.11
N PHE A 68 8.55 -0.81 3.01
CA PHE A 68 9.91 -0.76 3.56
C PHE A 68 10.40 -2.12 4.08
N TRP A 69 9.58 -2.79 4.88
CA TRP A 69 9.91 -4.08 5.46
C TRP A 69 9.98 -5.18 4.41
N ASP A 70 9.07 -5.16 3.43
CA ASP A 70 9.09 -6.13 2.33
C ASP A 70 10.33 -5.99 1.44
N THR A 71 10.74 -4.76 1.17
CA THR A 71 11.99 -4.50 0.44
C THR A 71 13.21 -4.94 1.24
N TRP A 72 13.26 -4.62 2.54
CA TRP A 72 14.44 -4.94 3.36
C TRP A 72 14.58 -6.45 3.59
N MET A 73 13.47 -7.15 3.79
CA MET A 73 13.45 -8.58 4.06
C MET A 73 13.42 -9.44 2.79
N GLY A 74 13.32 -8.82 1.60
CA GLY A 74 13.24 -9.53 0.32
C GLY A 74 11.92 -10.27 0.12
N THR A 75 10.84 -9.79 0.74
CA THR A 75 9.48 -10.35 0.62
C THR A 75 8.57 -9.52 -0.28
N GLU A 76 9.10 -8.48 -0.93
CA GLU A 76 8.42 -7.82 -2.05
C GLU A 76 8.38 -8.79 -3.25
N THR A 77 7.23 -8.84 -3.90
CA THR A 77 7.03 -9.68 -5.08
C THR A 77 8.05 -9.29 -6.18
N PRO A 78 8.79 -10.24 -6.78
CA PRO A 78 9.89 -9.92 -7.70
C PRO A 78 9.50 -9.05 -8.91
N ASP A 79 8.28 -9.21 -9.42
CA ASP A 79 7.74 -8.49 -10.58
C ASP A 79 6.95 -7.22 -10.22
N PHE A 80 6.94 -6.80 -8.94
CA PHE A 80 6.08 -5.71 -8.46
C PHE A 80 6.23 -4.41 -9.27
N LYS A 81 7.46 -3.93 -9.49
CA LYS A 81 7.70 -2.66 -10.18
C LYS A 81 7.27 -2.68 -11.65
N GLU A 82 7.56 -3.76 -12.36
CA GLU A 82 7.13 -3.94 -13.74
C GLU A 82 5.60 -3.95 -13.84
N ARG A 83 4.95 -4.72 -12.95
CA ARG A 83 3.49 -4.79 -12.88
C ARG A 83 2.85 -3.44 -12.56
N PHE A 84 3.38 -2.75 -11.56
CA PHE A 84 2.92 -1.42 -11.15
C PHE A 84 2.98 -0.42 -12.33
N GLU A 85 4.11 -0.37 -13.04
CA GLU A 85 4.29 0.52 -14.19
C GLU A 85 3.36 0.16 -15.35
N LYS A 86 3.16 -1.13 -15.61
CA LYS A 86 2.24 -1.60 -16.66
C LYS A 86 0.80 -1.19 -16.39
N LEU A 87 0.34 -1.29 -15.14
CA LEU A 87 -1.02 -0.91 -14.75
C LEU A 87 -1.23 0.60 -14.82
N THR A 88 -0.26 1.38 -14.35
CA THR A 88 -0.35 2.85 -14.27
C THR A 88 -0.04 3.58 -15.58
N THR A 89 0.65 2.93 -16.53
CA THR A 89 0.95 3.52 -17.85
C THR A 89 -0.13 3.20 -18.88
N LYS A 90 -0.79 2.03 -18.81
CA LYS A 90 -1.84 1.64 -19.75
C LYS A 90 -3.09 2.54 -19.68
N GLU A 91 -3.35 3.16 -18.53
CA GLU A 91 -4.46 4.11 -18.39
C GLU A 91 -4.23 5.45 -19.12
N LYS A 92 -3.05 5.69 -19.71
CA LYS A 92 -2.80 6.89 -20.52
C LYS A 92 -3.20 6.78 -22.01
N VAL A 93 -3.86 5.68 -22.41
CA VAL A 93 -4.41 5.53 -23.76
C VAL A 93 -5.93 5.70 -23.70
N VAL A 94 -6.37 6.94 -23.46
CA VAL A 94 -7.71 7.45 -23.83
C VAL A 94 -7.53 8.86 -24.37
#